data_AF-A0A347TN39-F1
#
_entry.id   AF-A0A347TN39-F1
#
_cell.length_a   1.000
_cell.length_b   1.000
_cell.length_c   1.000
_cell.angle_alpha   90.00
_cell.angle_beta   90.00
_cell.angle_gamma   90.00
#
_symmetry.space_group_name_H-M   'P 1'
#
loop_
_entity.id
_entity.type
_entity.pdbx_description
1 polymer ?
#
loop_
_entity_poly.entity_id
_entity_poly.type
_entity_poly.pdbx_seq_one_letter_code
_entity_poly.pdbx_strand_id
1 'polypeptide(L)'
;MEIGKILKRIGIDDEPSSLNPNLENLKKLQESYILNVPYENLDFIFKKEFSVNILKIYEKIVCNNRGGICYESNTLFVYLLKYLGYDAKMIFAKVEDTSYIGANYPHLALLVTIDNKDYLVDVANGRNVRVPLALDEDTIVESEDIQYQIQPCANGEYALMYNYKSKGWQIRYQFSTKKKSITDFSSVFENKKNYEQFSSYAPLLVTKALKDGRITLTNDMITYKENSDKRVWGISLENRAEVLRDYFNIQL
;
A
#
# COMPACT_ATOMS: atom_id res chain seq x y z
N MET A 1 -0.86 -20.08 -7.66
CA MET A 1 -1.66 -18.84 -7.69
C MET A 1 -1.90 -18.48 -9.14
N GLU A 2 -3.13 -18.09 -9.49
CA GLU A 2 -3.48 -17.73 -10.87
C GLU A 2 -3.29 -16.23 -11.09
N ILE A 3 -2.40 -15.85 -12.00
CA ILE A 3 -2.05 -14.44 -12.28
C ILE A 3 -3.24 -13.68 -12.86
N GLY A 4 -4.03 -14.31 -13.74
CA GLY A 4 -5.27 -13.71 -14.26
C GLY A 4 -6.25 -13.32 -13.14
N LYS A 5 -6.33 -14.07 -12.05
CA LYS A 5 -7.15 -13.69 -10.89
C LYS A 5 -6.57 -12.49 -10.13
N ILE A 6 -5.24 -12.36 -10.05
CA ILE A 6 -4.60 -11.17 -9.46
C ILE A 6 -4.90 -9.94 -10.33
N LEU A 7 -4.70 -10.03 -11.64
CA LEU A 7 -4.99 -8.95 -12.59
C LEU A 7 -6.46 -8.52 -12.51
N LYS A 8 -7.39 -9.49 -12.56
CA LYS A 8 -8.82 -9.21 -12.38
C LYS A 8 -9.12 -8.55 -11.03
N ARG A 9 -8.50 -9.00 -9.94
CA ARG A 9 -8.67 -8.42 -8.59
C ARG A 9 -8.25 -6.95 -8.55
N ILE A 10 -7.24 -6.57 -9.32
CA ILE A 10 -6.77 -5.20 -9.42
C ILE A 10 -7.45 -4.42 -10.54
N GLY A 11 -8.46 -4.97 -11.22
CA GLY A 11 -9.21 -4.29 -12.28
C GLY A 11 -8.53 -4.28 -13.65
N ILE A 12 -7.62 -5.22 -13.93
CA ILE A 12 -6.95 -5.38 -15.21
C ILE A 12 -7.50 -6.62 -15.91
N ASP A 13 -8.12 -6.42 -17.08
CA ASP A 13 -8.67 -7.49 -17.92
C ASP A 13 -7.69 -7.93 -19.04
N ASP A 14 -6.52 -7.32 -19.12
CA ASP A 14 -5.50 -7.68 -20.11
C ASP A 14 -4.93 -9.08 -19.85
N GLU A 15 -4.58 -9.78 -20.91
CA GLU A 15 -3.82 -11.03 -20.81
C GLU A 15 -2.41 -10.75 -20.27
N PRO A 16 -1.87 -11.57 -19.35
CA PRO A 16 -0.53 -11.37 -18.79
C PRO A 16 0.57 -11.21 -19.85
N SER A 17 0.46 -11.92 -20.98
CA SER A 17 1.42 -11.86 -22.09
C SER A 17 1.45 -10.53 -22.83
N SER A 18 0.42 -9.69 -22.68
CA SER A 18 0.36 -8.35 -23.27
C SER A 18 1.00 -7.27 -22.39
N LEU A 19 1.22 -7.56 -21.11
CA LEU A 19 1.75 -6.64 -20.11
C LEU A 19 3.28 -6.71 -20.06
N ASN A 20 3.93 -6.24 -21.12
CA ASN A 20 5.39 -6.13 -21.19
C ASN A 20 5.97 -5.30 -20.01
N PRO A 21 7.18 -5.63 -19.51
CA PRO A 21 7.77 -4.98 -18.34
C PRO A 21 8.35 -3.59 -18.66
N ASN A 22 7.47 -2.62 -18.89
CA ASN A 22 7.82 -1.24 -19.24
C ASN A 22 7.16 -0.24 -18.26
N LEU A 23 7.58 1.03 -18.31
CA LEU A 23 7.11 2.04 -17.35
C LEU A 23 5.61 2.34 -17.47
N GLU A 24 5.04 2.29 -18.67
CA GLU A 24 3.61 2.53 -18.91
C GLU A 24 2.75 1.46 -18.23
N ASN A 25 3.07 0.19 -18.43
CA ASN A 25 2.40 -0.92 -17.80
C ASN A 25 2.63 -0.94 -16.29
N LEU A 26 3.82 -0.58 -15.80
CA LEU A 26 4.10 -0.48 -14.37
C LEU A 26 3.20 0.58 -13.70
N LYS A 27 3.06 1.75 -14.34
CA LYS A 27 2.15 2.81 -13.90
C LYS A 27 0.70 2.32 -13.87
N LYS A 28 0.23 1.69 -14.95
CA LYS A 28 -1.11 1.11 -15.05
C LYS A 28 -1.37 0.12 -13.91
N LEU A 29 -0.44 -0.82 -13.68
CA LEU A 29 -0.55 -1.84 -12.63
C LEU A 29 -0.62 -1.23 -11.23
N GLN A 30 0.26 -0.26 -10.93
CA GLN A 30 0.30 0.41 -9.63
C GLN A 30 -0.98 1.20 -9.36
N GLU A 31 -1.41 2.03 -10.31
CA GLU A 31 -2.64 2.82 -10.19
C GLU A 31 -3.87 1.91 -10.03
N SER A 32 -3.97 0.87 -10.86
CA SER A 32 -5.09 -0.06 -10.83
C SER A 32 -5.16 -0.84 -9.51
N TYR A 33 -4.02 -1.27 -8.97
CA TYR A 33 -3.97 -1.89 -7.63
C TYR A 33 -4.51 -0.94 -6.56
N ILE A 34 -4.03 0.31 -6.53
CA ILE A 34 -4.40 1.30 -5.53
C ILE A 34 -5.90 1.64 -5.56
N LEU A 35 -6.50 1.70 -6.75
CA LEU A 35 -7.93 1.99 -6.93
C LEU A 35 -8.84 0.81 -6.56
N ASN A 36 -8.35 -0.43 -6.63
CA ASN A 36 -9.20 -1.63 -6.48
C ASN A 36 -8.96 -2.39 -5.18
N VAL A 37 -7.75 -2.39 -4.62
CA VAL A 37 -7.40 -3.12 -3.41
C VAL A 37 -7.29 -2.14 -2.23
N PRO A 38 -8.17 -2.22 -1.23
CA PRO A 38 -8.10 -1.33 -0.07
C PRO A 38 -6.89 -1.65 0.81
N TYR A 39 -6.36 -0.64 1.47
CA TYR A 39 -5.51 -0.83 2.65
C TYR A 39 -6.42 -1.09 3.85
N GLU A 40 -6.13 -2.11 4.64
CA GLU A 40 -6.91 -2.44 5.84
C GLU A 40 -6.09 -3.21 6.87
N ASN A 41 -6.42 -3.02 8.15
CA ASN A 41 -5.81 -3.73 9.28
C ASN A 41 -6.82 -4.60 10.07
N LEU A 42 -7.91 -5.03 9.44
CA LEU A 42 -9.03 -5.71 10.09
C LEU A 42 -8.63 -7.02 10.77
N ASP A 43 -7.67 -7.77 10.22
CA ASP A 43 -7.22 -9.02 10.84
C ASP A 43 -6.56 -8.75 12.21
N PHE A 44 -5.83 -7.65 12.36
CA PHE A 44 -5.26 -7.26 13.65
C PHE A 44 -6.35 -6.84 14.65
N ILE A 45 -7.32 -6.05 14.18
CA ILE A 45 -8.44 -5.59 15.02
C ILE A 45 -9.31 -6.75 15.49
N PHE A 46 -9.57 -7.72 14.62
CA PHE A 46 -10.36 -8.92 14.93
C PHE A 46 -9.52 -10.09 15.46
N LYS A 47 -8.23 -9.86 15.74
CA LYS A 47 -7.29 -10.86 16.27
C LYS A 47 -7.24 -12.15 15.44
N LYS A 48 -7.43 -12.04 14.12
CA LYS A 48 -7.22 -13.11 13.15
C LYS A 48 -5.70 -13.32 12.95
N GLU A 49 -5.30 -14.53 12.55
CA GLU A 49 -3.88 -14.82 12.31
C GLU A 49 -3.34 -13.96 11.15
N PHE A 50 -2.35 -13.11 11.44
CA PHE A 50 -1.59 -12.42 10.41
C PHE A 50 -0.59 -13.36 9.74
N SER A 51 -0.46 -13.31 8.41
CA SER A 51 0.55 -14.10 7.71
C SER A 51 1.19 -13.35 6.56
N VAL A 52 2.49 -13.58 6.43
CA VAL A 52 3.31 -13.11 5.31
C VAL A 52 3.50 -14.18 4.22
N ASN A 53 2.86 -15.34 4.40
CA ASN A 53 2.91 -16.40 3.41
C ASN A 53 2.12 -15.97 2.16
N ILE A 54 2.79 -15.97 1.00
CA ILE A 54 2.21 -15.51 -0.26
C ILE A 54 0.90 -16.24 -0.64
N LEU A 55 0.74 -17.53 -0.30
CA LEU A 55 -0.49 -18.28 -0.57
C LEU A 55 -1.65 -17.80 0.32
N LYS A 56 -1.38 -17.54 1.61
CA LYS A 56 -2.38 -16.97 2.53
C LYS A 56 -2.75 -15.54 2.12
N ILE A 57 -1.78 -14.73 1.69
CA ILE A 57 -1.98 -13.38 1.16
C ILE A 57 -2.87 -13.42 -0.09
N TYR A 58 -2.58 -14.31 -1.03
CA TYR A 58 -3.38 -14.49 -2.24
C TYR A 58 -4.81 -14.89 -1.92
N GLU A 59 -4.99 -15.88 -1.03
CA GLU A 59 -6.32 -16.30 -0.60
C GLU A 59 -7.10 -15.13 0.02
N LYS A 60 -6.47 -14.36 0.90
CA LYS A 60 -7.06 -13.17 1.53
C LYS A 60 -7.43 -12.10 0.49
N ILE A 61 -6.45 -11.55 -0.22
CA ILE A 61 -6.65 -10.37 -1.06
C ILE A 61 -7.42 -10.72 -2.33
N VAL A 62 -7.10 -11.85 -2.97
CA VAL A 62 -7.61 -12.21 -4.29
C VAL A 62 -8.87 -13.07 -4.19
N CYS A 63 -8.84 -14.18 -3.46
CA CYS A 63 -9.99 -15.09 -3.39
C CYS A 63 -11.12 -14.54 -2.51
N ASN A 64 -10.78 -13.95 -1.36
CA ASN A 64 -11.75 -13.41 -0.40
C ASN A 64 -12.02 -11.90 -0.57
N ASN A 65 -11.49 -11.30 -1.64
CA ASN A 65 -11.71 -9.89 -2.00
C ASN A 65 -11.39 -8.90 -0.86
N ARG A 66 -10.44 -9.24 0.01
CA ARG A 66 -9.98 -8.37 1.10
C ARG A 66 -8.94 -7.36 0.61
N GLY A 67 -8.51 -6.51 1.53
CA GLY A 67 -7.34 -5.67 1.38
C GLY A 67 -6.15 -6.25 2.12
N GLY A 68 -5.17 -5.39 2.40
CA GLY A 68 -4.07 -5.75 3.28
C GLY A 68 -3.19 -4.56 3.65
N ILE A 69 -2.41 -4.72 4.71
CA ILE A 69 -1.36 -3.77 5.09
C ILE A 69 -0.18 -3.83 4.11
N CYS A 70 0.83 -2.97 4.29
CA CYS A 70 1.97 -2.87 3.36
C CYS A 70 2.69 -4.19 3.11
N TYR A 71 2.85 -5.02 4.14
CA TYR A 71 3.47 -6.34 4.02
C TYR A 71 2.69 -7.32 3.15
N GLU A 72 1.36 -7.27 3.15
CA GLU A 72 0.54 -8.20 2.37
C GLU A 72 0.42 -7.68 0.93
N SER A 73 0.08 -6.41 0.80
CA SER A 73 -0.20 -5.78 -0.49
C SER A 73 1.05 -5.65 -1.36
N ASN A 74 2.17 -5.13 -0.83
CA ASN A 74 3.42 -5.03 -1.59
C ASN A 74 4.07 -6.41 -1.83
N THR A 75 3.81 -7.41 -0.99
CA THR A 75 4.24 -8.81 -1.24
C THR A 75 3.48 -9.44 -2.40
N LEU A 76 2.15 -9.28 -2.46
CA LEU A 76 1.36 -9.72 -3.60
C LEU A 76 1.78 -8.98 -4.88
N PHE A 77 2.02 -7.68 -4.77
CA PHE A 77 2.36 -6.86 -5.92
C PHE A 77 3.74 -7.19 -6.49
N VAL A 78 4.78 -7.36 -5.67
CA VAL A 78 6.10 -7.79 -6.18
C VAL A 78 6.06 -9.20 -6.78
N TYR A 79 5.20 -10.09 -6.27
CA TYR A 79 4.98 -11.40 -6.89
C TYR A 79 4.41 -11.26 -8.30
N LEU A 80 3.39 -10.41 -8.48
CA LEU A 80 2.82 -10.09 -9.79
C LEU A 80 3.88 -9.48 -10.73
N LEU A 81 4.60 -8.46 -10.28
CA LEU A 81 5.62 -7.77 -11.08
C LEU A 81 6.71 -8.74 -11.56
N LYS A 82 7.22 -9.60 -10.68
CA LYS A 82 8.22 -10.60 -11.06
C LYS A 82 7.70 -11.61 -12.07
N TYR A 83 6.44 -12.03 -11.94
CA TYR A 83 5.82 -12.92 -12.92
C TYR A 83 5.75 -12.27 -14.31
N LEU A 84 5.45 -10.97 -14.37
CA LEU A 84 5.40 -10.19 -15.60
C LEU A 84 6.80 -9.81 -16.15
N GLY A 85 7.88 -10.26 -15.51
CA GLY A 85 9.25 -10.07 -16.00
C GLY A 85 9.93 -8.77 -15.55
N TYR A 86 9.34 -8.02 -14.61
CA TYR A 86 10.02 -6.86 -14.02
C TYR A 86 11.16 -7.28 -13.08
N ASP A 87 12.28 -6.55 -13.10
CA ASP A 87 13.26 -6.60 -12.02
C ASP A 87 12.76 -5.79 -10.82
N ALA A 88 12.03 -6.47 -9.94
CA ALA A 88 11.42 -5.86 -8.76
C ALA A 88 12.01 -6.43 -7.46
N LYS A 89 12.37 -5.55 -6.52
CA LYS A 89 12.91 -5.90 -5.20
C LYS A 89 12.13 -5.23 -4.08
N MET A 90 12.02 -5.92 -2.96
CA MET A 90 11.48 -5.37 -1.72
C MET A 90 12.55 -4.49 -1.06
N ILE A 91 12.13 -3.36 -0.50
CA ILE A 91 12.94 -2.48 0.34
C ILE A 91 12.19 -2.10 1.61
N PHE A 92 12.93 -1.68 2.63
CA PHE A 92 12.35 -1.16 3.86
C PHE A 92 12.49 0.34 3.95
N ALA A 93 11.44 0.95 4.45
CA ALA A 93 11.36 2.36 4.73
C ALA A 93 11.03 2.59 6.21
N LYS A 94 11.58 3.64 6.78
CA LYS A 94 11.25 4.16 8.10
C LYS A 94 10.23 5.29 7.94
N VAL A 95 9.00 5.05 8.41
CA VAL A 95 7.98 6.09 8.55
C VAL A 95 8.30 6.93 9.78
N GLU A 96 8.10 8.26 9.72
CA GLU A 96 8.38 9.13 10.87
C GLU A 96 7.32 9.00 11.98
N ASP A 97 6.05 8.82 11.61
CA ASP A 97 4.98 8.58 12.56
C ASP A 97 4.77 7.09 12.79
N THR A 98 5.38 6.57 13.84
CA THR A 98 5.22 5.18 14.30
C THR A 98 4.31 5.07 15.53
N SER A 99 3.58 6.12 15.90
CA SER A 99 2.89 6.20 17.20
C SER A 99 1.89 5.05 17.44
N TYR A 100 1.28 4.52 16.37
CA TYR A 100 0.29 3.45 16.43
C TYR A 100 0.81 2.07 15.97
N ILE A 101 2.02 1.99 15.41
CA ILE A 101 2.59 0.74 14.86
C ILE A 101 3.80 0.24 15.68
N GLY A 102 4.45 1.13 16.44
CA GLY A 102 5.69 0.88 17.16
C GLY A 102 6.92 1.20 16.32
N ALA A 103 7.97 1.72 16.95
CA ALA A 103 9.19 2.26 16.30
C ALA A 103 10.01 1.22 15.50
N ASN A 104 9.73 -0.08 15.67
CA ASN A 104 10.46 -1.19 15.06
C ASN A 104 9.76 -1.79 13.84
N TYR A 105 8.69 -1.18 13.34
CA TYR A 105 7.95 -1.67 12.19
C TYR A 105 8.37 -0.93 10.92
N PRO A 106 9.25 -1.51 10.07
CA PRO A 106 9.55 -0.88 8.81
C PRO A 106 8.35 -0.97 7.87
N HIS A 107 8.15 0.07 7.09
CA HIS A 107 7.23 0.03 5.96
C HIS A 107 7.86 -0.75 4.82
N LEU A 108 7.12 -1.70 4.25
CA LEU A 108 7.54 -2.43 3.05
C LEU A 108 7.15 -1.61 1.81
N ALA A 109 8.13 -1.28 0.97
CA ALA A 109 7.92 -0.69 -0.36
C ALA A 109 8.74 -1.48 -1.40
N LEU A 110 8.61 -1.13 -2.68
CA LEU A 110 9.29 -1.81 -3.78
C LEU A 110 10.18 -0.83 -4.56
N LEU A 111 11.27 -1.37 -5.10
CA LEU A 111 12.02 -0.74 -6.18
C LEU A 111 11.90 -1.62 -7.42
N VAL A 112 11.65 -0.99 -8.57
CA VAL A 112 11.58 -1.65 -9.88
C VAL A 112 12.62 -1.02 -10.79
N THR A 113 13.48 -1.83 -11.39
CA THR A 113 14.51 -1.36 -12.32
C THR A 113 14.03 -1.53 -13.76
N ILE A 114 14.02 -0.43 -14.53
CA ILE A 114 13.68 -0.42 -15.97
C ILE A 114 14.74 0.43 -16.67
N ASP A 115 15.38 -0.09 -17.71
CA ASP A 115 16.42 0.60 -18.48
C ASP A 115 17.54 1.22 -17.61
N ASN A 116 17.98 0.47 -16.59
CA ASN A 116 18.97 0.87 -15.58
C ASN A 116 18.56 2.05 -14.68
N LYS A 117 17.27 2.38 -14.61
CA LYS A 117 16.71 3.37 -13.66
C LYS A 117 15.85 2.67 -12.61
N ASP A 118 16.06 3.03 -11.35
CA ASP A 118 15.26 2.54 -10.21
C ASP A 118 14.04 3.45 -9.98
N TYR A 119 12.87 2.82 -9.87
CA TYR A 119 11.60 3.49 -9.56
C TYR A 119 11.04 3.00 -8.22
N LEU A 120 10.69 3.92 -7.34
CA LEU A 120 9.92 3.65 -6.13
C LEU A 120 8.47 3.32 -6.50
N VAL A 121 8.03 2.16 -6.04
CA VAL A 121 6.69 1.63 -6.27
C VAL A 121 6.10 1.18 -4.94
N ASP A 122 4.90 1.66 -4.63
CA ASP A 122 4.26 1.39 -3.34
C ASP A 122 2.74 1.46 -3.45
N VAL A 123 2.08 0.33 -3.24
CA VAL A 123 0.62 0.22 -3.36
C VAL A 123 -0.10 0.29 -2.01
N ALA A 124 0.61 0.46 -0.89
CA ALA A 124 0.03 0.24 0.45
C ALA A 124 0.59 1.11 1.58
N ASN A 125 0.84 2.39 1.29
CA ASN A 125 1.16 3.47 2.24
C ASN A 125 -0.08 4.33 2.62
N GLY A 126 -1.28 3.78 2.46
CA GLY A 126 -2.54 4.51 2.67
C GLY A 126 -2.79 5.53 1.56
N ARG A 127 -2.36 6.79 1.74
CA ARG A 127 -2.37 7.82 0.69
C ARG A 127 -1.13 7.68 -0.18
N ASN A 128 -1.30 6.96 -1.29
CA ASN A 128 -0.22 6.50 -2.14
C ASN A 128 0.12 7.52 -3.24
N VAL A 129 1.39 7.52 -3.62
CA VAL A 129 1.79 7.95 -4.95
C VAL A 129 1.22 6.94 -5.95
N ARG A 130 0.47 7.40 -6.94
CA ARG A 130 -0.22 6.54 -7.91
C ARG A 130 0.61 6.21 -9.14
N VAL A 131 1.85 6.66 -9.18
CA VAL A 131 2.79 6.44 -10.28
C VAL A 131 4.16 5.99 -9.73
N PRO A 132 4.94 5.23 -10.51
CA PRO A 132 6.33 4.93 -10.16
C PRO A 132 7.15 6.22 -10.16
N LEU A 133 7.95 6.44 -9.12
CA LEU A 133 8.80 7.62 -8.99
C LEU A 133 10.27 7.25 -9.20
N ALA A 134 10.91 7.81 -10.21
CA ALA A 134 12.35 7.62 -10.43
C ALA A 134 13.16 8.21 -9.27
N LEU A 135 14.21 7.51 -8.84
CA LEU A 135 15.07 7.96 -7.72
C LEU A 135 15.97 9.15 -8.09
N ASP A 136 16.41 9.21 -9.35
CA ASP A 136 17.44 10.14 -9.84
C ASP A 136 16.86 11.31 -10.67
N GLU A 137 15.54 11.54 -10.59
CA GLU A 137 14.86 12.61 -11.31
C GLU A 137 14.17 13.57 -10.33
N ASP A 138 14.31 14.88 -10.57
CA ASP A 138 13.62 15.91 -9.80
C ASP A 138 12.19 16.10 -10.32
N THR A 139 11.38 15.05 -10.13
CA THR A 139 10.00 14.99 -10.62
C THR A 139 9.04 15.17 -9.45
N ILE A 140 8.22 16.22 -9.54
CA ILE A 140 7.06 16.42 -8.66
C ILE A 140 5.84 15.80 -9.33
N VAL A 141 5.18 14.88 -8.63
CA VAL A 141 3.90 14.28 -9.05
C VAL A 141 2.80 14.65 -8.07
N GLU A 142 1.56 14.69 -8.56
CA GLU A 142 0.39 15.00 -7.73
C GLU A 142 -0.56 13.81 -7.66
N SER A 143 -1.10 13.56 -6.46
CA SER A 143 -2.14 12.56 -6.21
C SER A 143 -2.97 13.00 -4.99
N GLU A 144 -4.29 13.06 -5.13
CA GLU A 144 -5.22 13.40 -4.04
C GLU A 144 -4.94 14.75 -3.34
N ASP A 145 -4.62 15.80 -4.10
CA ASP A 145 -4.15 17.14 -3.64
C ASP A 145 -2.85 17.10 -2.81
N ILE A 146 -2.02 16.08 -3.02
CA ILE A 146 -0.72 15.94 -2.39
C ILE A 146 0.33 15.88 -3.48
N GLN A 147 1.32 16.75 -3.38
CA GLN A 147 2.52 16.70 -4.19
C GLN A 147 3.53 15.76 -3.55
N TYR A 148 4.22 14.98 -4.37
CA TYR A 148 5.25 14.03 -3.95
C TYR A 148 6.50 14.19 -4.80
N GLN A 149 7.65 13.98 -4.18
CA GLN A 149 8.96 13.91 -4.85
C GLN A 149 9.89 13.01 -4.06
N ILE A 150 10.96 12.54 -4.69
CA ILE A 150 12.03 11.82 -4.00
C ILE A 150 13.19 12.78 -3.78
N GLN A 151 13.80 12.72 -2.59
CA GLN A 151 15.02 13.48 -2.29
C GLN A 151 16.12 12.54 -1.78
N PRO A 152 17.35 12.65 -2.30
CA PRO A 152 18.49 11.95 -1.72
C PRO A 152 18.78 12.45 -0.31
N CYS A 153 19.20 11.55 0.56
CA CYS A 153 19.57 11.79 1.95
C CYS A 153 21.02 11.35 2.20
N ALA A 154 21.54 11.63 3.39
CA ALA A 154 22.88 11.17 3.79
C ALA A 154 23.01 9.64 3.68
N ASN A 155 24.24 9.15 3.51
CA ASN A 155 24.58 7.72 3.46
C ASN A 155 23.94 6.91 2.31
N GLY A 156 23.54 7.58 1.22
CA GLY A 156 22.95 6.91 0.06
C GLY A 156 21.52 6.41 0.30
N GLU A 157 20.83 7.00 1.28
CA GLU A 157 19.40 6.80 1.50
C GLU A 157 18.58 7.83 0.71
N TYR A 158 17.27 7.61 0.65
CA TYR A 158 16.31 8.47 -0.03
C TYR A 158 15.14 8.76 0.91
N ALA A 159 14.46 9.88 0.70
CA ALA A 159 13.20 10.21 1.34
C ALA A 159 12.10 10.38 0.30
N LEU A 160 10.97 9.73 0.51
CA LEU A 160 9.73 10.13 -0.15
C LEU A 160 9.21 11.35 0.60
N MET A 161 9.16 12.48 -0.09
CA MET A 161 8.65 13.74 0.43
C MET A 161 7.19 13.91 0.03
N TYR A 162 6.42 14.60 0.87
CA TYR A 162 5.07 15.02 0.52
C TYR A 162 4.82 16.48 0.92
N ASN A 163 3.99 17.17 0.14
CA ASN A 163 3.52 18.53 0.43
C ASN A 163 2.02 18.58 0.21
N TYR A 164 1.27 18.66 1.31
CA TYR A 164 -0.18 18.73 1.27
C TYR A 164 -0.65 20.18 1.34
N LYS A 165 -1.38 20.63 0.30
CA LYS A 165 -1.92 22.00 0.20
C LYS A 165 -0.86 23.09 0.42
N SER A 166 0.33 22.90 -0.13
CA SER A 166 1.44 23.86 -0.08
C SER A 166 1.84 24.30 1.33
N LYS A 167 1.65 23.43 2.33
CA LYS A 167 2.01 23.70 3.74
C LYS A 167 3.50 23.46 4.04
N GLY A 168 4.26 23.02 3.05
CA GLY A 168 5.68 22.73 3.15
C GLY A 168 5.99 21.25 2.93
N TRP A 169 7.21 20.97 2.48
CA TRP A 169 7.69 19.61 2.28
C TRP A 169 7.96 18.92 3.61
N GLN A 170 7.43 17.72 3.76
CA GLN A 170 7.61 16.86 4.93
C GLN A 170 8.04 15.47 4.48
N ILE A 171 8.79 14.77 5.33
CA ILE A 171 9.20 13.40 5.07
C ILE A 171 7.99 12.49 5.27
N ARG A 172 7.66 11.69 4.26
CA ARG A 172 6.66 10.62 4.37
C ARG A 172 7.31 9.37 4.97
N TYR A 173 8.43 8.96 4.37
CA TYR A 173 9.32 7.93 4.90
C TYR A 173 10.72 8.05 4.30
N GLN A 174 11.72 7.50 4.99
CA GLN A 174 13.09 7.35 4.50
C GLN A 174 13.37 5.90 4.15
N PHE A 175 14.17 5.61 3.13
CA PHE A 175 14.46 4.24 2.71
C PHE A 175 15.86 4.08 2.13
N SER A 176 16.36 2.84 2.20
CA SER A 176 17.58 2.44 1.50
C SER A 176 17.24 1.58 0.29
N THR A 177 18.14 1.50 -0.68
CA THR A 177 17.97 0.65 -1.88
C THR A 177 18.34 -0.82 -1.64
N LYS A 178 18.69 -1.19 -0.40
CA LYS A 178 19.11 -2.54 -0.02
C LYS A 178 17.95 -3.52 -0.17
N LYS A 179 18.15 -4.55 -0.98
CA LYS A 179 17.20 -5.65 -1.18
C LYS A 179 16.84 -6.30 0.15
N LYS A 180 15.55 -6.53 0.35
CA LYS A 180 14.96 -7.28 1.46
C LYS A 180 14.17 -8.47 0.94
N SER A 181 13.76 -9.32 1.85
CA SER A 181 12.99 -10.53 1.63
C SER A 181 11.91 -10.68 2.69
N ILE A 182 10.77 -11.29 2.33
CA ILE A 182 10.32 -12.48 3.07
C ILE A 182 10.59 -12.56 4.57
N THR A 183 11.75 -13.14 4.83
CA THR A 183 12.24 -13.61 6.12
C THR A 183 12.86 -12.49 6.94
N ASP A 184 13.21 -11.36 6.33
CA ASP A 184 13.72 -10.19 7.06
C ASP A 184 12.66 -9.56 7.99
N PHE A 185 11.42 -10.05 7.93
CA PHE A 185 10.28 -9.52 8.68
C PHE A 185 9.40 -10.57 9.35
N SER A 186 9.65 -11.87 9.18
CA SER A 186 8.86 -12.91 9.88
C SER A 186 8.93 -12.71 11.39
N SER A 187 10.10 -12.31 11.89
CA SER A 187 10.36 -12.00 13.30
C SER A 187 9.59 -10.79 13.85
N VAL A 188 9.15 -9.84 13.01
CA VAL A 188 8.44 -8.63 13.46
C VAL A 188 7.09 -8.99 14.07
N PHE A 189 6.36 -9.92 13.46
CA PHE A 189 5.03 -10.34 13.87
C PHE A 189 5.00 -11.67 14.64
N GLU A 190 6.05 -12.49 14.54
CA GLU A 190 6.26 -13.63 15.46
C GLU A 190 6.48 -13.13 16.90
N ASN A 191 7.01 -11.92 17.07
CA ASN A 191 7.11 -11.30 18.37
C ASN A 191 5.71 -10.89 18.89
N LYS A 192 5.17 -11.69 19.80
CA LYS A 192 3.88 -11.46 20.47
C LYS A 192 3.74 -10.04 21.01
N LYS A 193 4.80 -9.44 21.54
CA LYS A 193 4.75 -8.08 22.10
C LYS A 193 4.50 -7.03 21.01
N ASN A 194 5.12 -7.17 19.84
CA ASN A 194 4.89 -6.27 18.71
C ASN A 194 3.47 -6.46 18.14
N TYR A 195 3.03 -7.71 18.03
CA TYR A 195 1.67 -8.02 17.57
C TYR A 195 0.60 -7.48 18.53
N GLU A 196 0.77 -7.68 19.84
CA GLU A 196 -0.12 -7.16 20.89
C GLU A 196 -0.12 -5.63 20.91
N GLN A 197 1.05 -4.99 20.76
CA GLN A 197 1.14 -3.54 20.65
C GLN A 197 0.36 -3.02 19.45
N PHE A 198 0.59 -3.58 18.25
CA PHE A 198 -0.15 -3.15 17.06
C PHE A 198 -1.65 -3.38 17.19
N SER A 199 -2.07 -4.59 17.59
CA SER A 199 -3.48 -4.95 17.72
C SER A 199 -4.23 -4.20 18.84
N SER A 200 -3.52 -3.71 19.87
CA SER A 200 -4.14 -3.00 20.99
C SER A 200 -4.21 -1.48 20.81
N TYR A 201 -3.27 -0.89 20.08
CA TYR A 201 -3.15 0.57 19.96
C TYR A 201 -3.46 1.11 18.56
N ALA A 202 -3.40 0.28 17.51
CA ALA A 202 -3.75 0.75 16.17
C ALA A 202 -5.26 0.99 16.07
N PRO A 203 -5.70 2.17 15.59
CA PRO A 203 -7.10 2.36 15.27
C PRO A 203 -7.50 1.38 14.15
N LEU A 204 -8.78 0.97 14.12
CA LEU A 204 -9.31 0.30 12.93
C LEU A 204 -9.15 1.28 11.77
N LEU A 205 -8.49 0.86 10.71
CA LEU A 205 -8.25 1.67 9.53
C LEU A 205 -8.53 0.85 8.28
N VAL A 206 -9.48 1.32 7.48
CA VAL A 206 -9.75 0.83 6.13
C VAL A 206 -9.76 2.02 5.21
N THR A 207 -8.94 2.03 4.16
CA THR A 207 -8.89 3.14 3.22
C THR A 207 -8.74 2.64 1.78
N LYS A 208 -9.47 3.29 0.88
CA LYS A 208 -9.48 2.96 -0.55
C LYS A 208 -9.44 4.24 -1.36
N ALA A 209 -8.52 4.27 -2.32
CA ALA A 209 -8.46 5.34 -3.30
C ALA A 209 -9.69 5.28 -4.21
N LEU A 210 -10.25 6.44 -4.53
CA LEU A 210 -11.20 6.65 -5.62
C LEU A 210 -10.46 7.36 -6.75
N LYS A 211 -11.05 7.39 -7.96
CA LYS A 211 -10.46 8.08 -9.11
C LYS A 211 -10.02 9.50 -8.73
N ASP A 212 -10.95 10.27 -8.17
CA ASP A 212 -10.74 11.69 -7.82
C ASP A 212 -10.88 11.92 -6.30
N GLY A 213 -10.46 10.95 -5.49
CA GLY A 213 -10.59 11.05 -4.05
C GLY A 213 -10.24 9.80 -3.26
N ARG A 214 -10.89 9.65 -2.11
CA ARG A 214 -10.65 8.57 -1.15
C ARG A 214 -11.81 8.41 -0.18
N ILE A 215 -12.07 7.17 0.17
CA ILE A 215 -12.88 6.83 1.34
C ILE A 215 -11.99 6.19 2.40
N THR A 216 -12.17 6.61 3.65
CA THR A 216 -11.44 6.08 4.81
C THR A 216 -12.42 5.86 5.96
N LEU A 217 -12.43 4.66 6.52
CA LEU A 217 -13.03 4.33 7.81
C LEU A 217 -11.92 4.30 8.86
N THR A 218 -12.03 5.16 9.87
CA THR A 218 -11.17 5.14 11.06
C THR A 218 -12.04 4.89 12.28
N ASN A 219 -11.86 3.76 12.96
CA ASN A 219 -12.72 3.27 14.03
C ASN A 219 -14.19 3.17 13.60
N ASP A 220 -14.99 4.16 13.94
CA ASP A 220 -16.42 4.30 13.70
C ASP A 220 -16.75 5.52 12.83
N MET A 221 -15.74 6.20 12.27
CA MET A 221 -15.93 7.41 11.47
C MET A 221 -15.50 7.19 10.02
N ILE A 222 -16.41 7.46 9.08
CA ILE A 222 -16.08 7.53 7.65
C ILE A 222 -15.74 8.96 7.28
N THR A 223 -14.64 9.12 6.56
CA THR A 223 -14.35 10.31 5.74
C THR A 223 -14.40 9.90 4.28
N TYR A 224 -15.35 10.47 3.54
CA TYR A 224 -15.44 10.33 2.09
C TYR A 224 -15.06 11.66 1.45
N LYS A 225 -14.16 11.60 0.49
CA LYS A 225 -13.79 12.73 -0.35
C LYS A 225 -13.81 12.27 -1.80
N GLU A 226 -14.50 12.99 -2.67
CA GLU A 226 -14.46 12.79 -4.11
C GLU A 226 -14.67 14.15 -4.77
N ASN A 227 -13.78 14.54 -5.67
CA ASN A 227 -13.74 15.90 -6.23
C ASN A 227 -13.70 16.97 -5.11
N SER A 228 -14.59 17.98 -5.20
CA SER A 228 -14.77 19.01 -4.18
C SER A 228 -15.57 18.55 -2.96
N ASP A 229 -16.26 17.41 -3.06
CA ASP A 229 -17.18 16.97 -2.02
C ASP A 229 -16.43 16.26 -0.91
N LYS A 230 -16.67 16.71 0.33
CA LYS A 230 -16.18 16.06 1.53
C LYS A 230 -17.33 15.81 2.48
N ARG A 231 -17.51 14.55 2.86
CA ARG A 231 -18.51 14.10 3.83
C ARG A 231 -17.84 13.33 4.95
N VAL A 232 -18.30 13.54 6.17
CA VAL A 232 -17.85 12.83 7.35
C VAL A 232 -19.07 12.39 8.15
N TRP A 233 -19.16 11.10 8.48
CA TRP A 233 -20.26 10.57 9.27
C TRP A 233 -19.82 9.39 10.13
N GLY A 234 -20.53 9.18 11.24
CA GLY A 234 -20.33 8.03 12.10
C GLY A 234 -21.08 6.79 11.59
N ILE A 235 -20.56 5.62 11.94
CA ILE A 235 -21.18 4.32 11.73
C ILE A 235 -21.33 3.61 13.08
N SER A 236 -22.28 2.68 13.17
CA SER A 236 -22.43 1.86 14.36
C SER A 236 -21.70 0.52 14.20
N LEU A 237 -21.70 -0.31 15.23
CA LEU A 237 -21.15 -1.66 15.12
C LEU A 237 -22.03 -2.53 14.20
N GLU A 238 -23.34 -2.35 14.28
CA GLU A 238 -24.37 -3.15 13.61
C GLU A 238 -24.31 -3.00 12.08
N ASN A 239 -24.02 -1.79 11.57
CA ASN A 239 -23.93 -1.54 10.13
C ASN A 239 -22.51 -1.64 9.57
N ARG A 240 -21.50 -2.00 10.39
CA ARG A 240 -20.09 -2.02 9.95
C ARG A 240 -19.84 -3.00 8.81
N ALA A 241 -20.45 -4.19 8.86
CA ALA A 241 -20.28 -5.19 7.79
C ALA A 241 -20.86 -4.68 6.46
N GLU A 242 -22.00 -3.99 6.49
CA GLU A 242 -22.62 -3.37 5.32
C GLU A 242 -21.75 -2.26 4.77
N VAL A 243 -21.21 -1.40 5.63
CA VAL A 243 -20.28 -0.33 5.25
C VAL A 243 -19.03 -0.89 4.57
N LEU A 244 -18.42 -1.94 5.14
CA LEU A 244 -17.24 -2.57 4.57
C LEU A 244 -17.52 -3.17 3.18
N ARG A 245 -18.68 -3.80 3.03
CA ARG A 245 -19.13 -4.36 1.75
C ARG A 245 -19.40 -3.26 0.73
N ASP A 246 -20.22 -2.28 1.07
CA ASP A 246 -20.78 -1.34 0.10
C ASP A 246 -19.77 -0.27 -0.32
N TYR A 247 -18.86 0.14 0.57
CA TYR A 247 -17.87 1.19 0.28
C TYR A 247 -16.47 0.67 -0.03
N PHE A 248 -16.08 -0.48 0.51
CA PHE A 248 -14.72 -1.01 0.37
C PHE A 248 -14.67 -2.33 -0.39
N ASN A 249 -15.83 -2.91 -0.74
CA ASN A 249 -15.96 -4.22 -1.37
C ASN A 249 -15.35 -5.35 -0.52
N ILE A 250 -15.39 -5.20 0.81
CA ILE A 250 -14.86 -6.16 1.79
C ILE A 250 -16.02 -6.97 2.39
N GLN A 251 -15.92 -8.29 2.32
CA GLN A 251 -16.77 -9.22 3.08
C GLN A 251 -15.97 -9.80 4.26
N LEU A 252 -16.57 -9.84 5.45
CA LEU A 252 -15.91 -10.24 6.71
C LEU A 252 -16.00 -11.74 7.01
#